data_AF-A0A969D5R0-F1
#
_entry.id   AF-A0A969D5R0-F1
#
_cell.length_a   1.000
_cell.length_b   1.000
_cell.length_c   1.000
_cell.angle_alpha   90.00
_cell.angle_beta   90.00
_cell.angle_gamma   90.00
#
_symmetry.space_group_name_H-M   'P 1'
#
loop_
_entity.id
_entity.type
_entity.pdbx_description
1 polymer ?
#
loop_
_entity_poly.entity_id
_entity_poly.type
_entity_poly.pdbx_seq_one_letter_code
_entity_poly.pdbx_strand_id
1 'polypeptide(L)'
;MVEVDGTGDTLAGIISFLPLQIITQEVPSVITAVVSDPGTGNAGDIWMDVDRLHISNGGLLSNSTLGDGAGGNVKITARDRIELVGTNENGAIASGIYSRAVAGGGSGGDISLATPLLSVRDGATVDVSNFDRLGTRIPGTGPAGNINIDATTLELSNAATLNANTLSGQQGNIYCGRQIYL
;
A
#
# COMPACT_ATOMS: atom_id res chain seq x y z
N MET A 1 5.47 6.96 -16.73
CA MET A 1 5.99 6.98 -15.34
C MET A 1 4.90 7.56 -14.47
N VAL A 2 4.61 6.92 -13.33
CA VAL A 2 3.71 7.45 -12.31
C VAL A 2 4.54 7.81 -11.08
N GLU A 3 4.31 9.01 -10.55
CA GLU A 3 4.99 9.54 -9.38
C GLU A 3 3.95 9.92 -8.33
N VAL A 4 4.22 9.56 -7.08
CA VAL A 4 3.36 9.74 -5.92
C VAL A 4 4.23 10.41 -4.84
N ASP A 5 4.20 11.74 -4.79
CA ASP A 5 4.97 12.56 -3.84
C ASP A 5 4.03 13.12 -2.74
N GLY A 6 4.48 13.04 -1.48
CA GLY A 6 3.77 13.56 -0.31
C GLY A 6 4.14 14.99 0.12
N THR A 7 4.93 15.74 -0.67
CA THR A 7 5.30 17.13 -0.35
C THR A 7 4.08 18.09 -0.41
N GLY A 8 3.47 18.38 0.75
CA GLY A 8 2.43 19.40 0.93
C GLY A 8 1.57 19.19 2.20
N ASP A 9 1.00 20.27 2.74
CA ASP A 9 0.15 20.24 3.94
C ASP A 9 -1.05 19.29 3.77
N THR A 10 -1.22 18.42 4.76
CA THR A 10 -2.07 17.23 4.81
C THR A 10 -3.56 17.47 4.51
N LEU A 11 -4.03 17.04 3.33
CA LEU A 11 -5.42 16.61 3.11
C LEU A 11 -5.42 15.40 2.14
N ALA A 12 -5.69 14.21 2.67
CA ALA A 12 -5.81 12.98 1.89
C ALA A 12 -7.04 13.07 0.95
N GLY A 13 -6.81 13.34 -0.33
CA GLY A 13 -7.83 13.34 -1.38
C GLY A 13 -8.03 11.94 -1.98
N ILE A 14 -9.28 11.51 -2.11
CA ILE A 14 -9.68 10.27 -2.81
C ILE A 14 -9.46 10.47 -4.32
N ILE A 15 -8.62 9.64 -4.96
CA ILE A 15 -8.55 9.54 -6.42
C ILE A 15 -9.30 8.27 -6.84
N SER A 16 -10.55 8.41 -7.29
CA SER A 16 -11.30 7.32 -7.90
C SER A 16 -10.90 7.16 -9.36
N PHE A 17 -10.42 5.98 -9.76
CA PHE A 17 -10.20 5.67 -11.18
C PHE A 17 -11.55 5.37 -11.86
N LEU A 18 -12.05 6.33 -12.64
CA LEU A 18 -12.84 5.99 -13.82
C LEU A 18 -11.85 5.84 -15.00
N PRO A 19 -12.14 4.98 -15.99
CA PRO A 19 -11.19 4.70 -17.05
C PRO A 19 -11.00 5.98 -17.87
N LEU A 20 -9.76 6.47 -17.88
CA LEU A 20 -9.10 7.41 -18.81
C LEU A 20 -8.50 8.65 -18.11
N GLN A 21 -7.16 8.75 -18.26
CA GLN A 21 -6.29 9.92 -18.03
C GLN A 21 -5.95 10.31 -16.58
N ILE A 22 -4.72 9.96 -16.16
CA ILE A 22 -4.01 10.64 -15.05
C ILE A 22 -3.31 11.86 -15.65
N ILE A 23 -3.73 13.06 -15.24
CA ILE A 23 -3.01 14.32 -15.50
C ILE A 23 -2.09 14.55 -14.30
N THR A 24 -0.79 14.64 -14.55
CA THR A 24 0.22 15.14 -13.60
C THR A 24 -0.14 16.58 -13.23
N GLN A 25 -0.49 16.85 -11.98
CA GLN A 25 -0.59 18.23 -11.48
C GLN A 25 0.04 18.31 -10.09
N GLU A 26 0.78 19.39 -9.87
CA GLU A 26 1.52 19.82 -8.68
C GLU A 26 0.62 19.91 -7.43
N VAL A 27 0.19 18.75 -6.92
CA VAL A 27 -0.52 18.54 -5.66
C VAL A 27 0.04 17.24 -5.09
N PRO A 28 0.32 17.13 -3.77
CA PRO A 28 0.74 15.85 -3.19
C PRO A 28 -0.26 14.77 -3.57
N SER A 29 0.20 13.76 -4.31
CA SER A 29 -0.68 12.80 -4.95
C SER A 29 -0.90 11.64 -3.99
N VAL A 30 -2.08 11.55 -3.40
CA VAL A 30 -2.52 10.37 -2.62
C VAL A 30 -3.50 9.58 -3.48
N ILE A 31 -3.19 8.31 -3.77
CA ILE A 31 -4.15 7.41 -4.42
C ILE A 31 -4.81 6.59 -3.31
N THR A 32 -6.05 6.92 -2.96
CA THR A 32 -6.75 6.25 -1.86
C THR A 32 -8.15 5.79 -2.26
N ALA A 33 -8.47 4.55 -1.91
CA ALA A 33 -9.81 4.00 -1.81
C ALA A 33 -9.97 3.52 -0.37
N VAL A 34 -10.79 4.20 0.44
CA VAL A 34 -10.97 3.86 1.85
C VAL A 34 -12.44 3.72 2.17
N VAL A 35 -12.79 2.63 2.86
CA VAL A 35 -14.09 2.47 3.51
C VAL A 35 -13.96 3.03 4.93
N SER A 36 -14.69 4.11 5.22
CA SER A 36 -14.69 4.78 6.54
C SER A 36 -15.71 4.14 7.48
N ASP A 37 -15.35 3.94 8.75
CA ASP A 37 -16.27 3.54 9.83
C ASP A 37 -17.31 4.64 10.15
N PRO A 38 -18.62 4.33 10.31
CA PRO A 38 -19.29 3.05 10.09
C PRO A 38 -19.59 2.83 8.60
N GLY A 39 -18.78 1.99 7.97
CA GLY A 39 -18.83 1.70 6.54
C GLY A 39 -19.02 0.22 6.30
N THR A 40 -20.16 -0.14 5.72
CA THR A 40 -20.50 -1.52 5.36
C THR A 40 -20.27 -1.82 3.88
N GLY A 41 -19.93 -0.80 3.07
CA GLY A 41 -19.58 -0.97 1.66
C GLY A 41 -18.15 -1.47 1.48
N ASN A 42 -17.91 -2.25 0.43
CA ASN A 42 -16.55 -2.72 0.11
C ASN A 42 -15.75 -1.61 -0.62
N ALA A 43 -14.44 -1.56 -0.40
CA ALA A 43 -13.56 -0.71 -1.17
C ALA A 43 -13.43 -1.26 -2.59
N GLY A 44 -13.26 -0.39 -3.59
CA GLY A 44 -12.92 -0.80 -4.95
C GLY A 44 -11.47 -1.26 -5.03
N ASP A 45 -11.07 -1.92 -6.12
CA ASP A 45 -9.68 -2.33 -6.33
C ASP A 45 -8.83 -1.20 -6.95
N ILE A 46 -7.51 -1.23 -6.68
CA ILE A 46 -6.54 -0.37 -7.37
C ILE A 46 -5.77 -1.23 -8.36
N TRP A 47 -5.84 -0.88 -9.65
CA TRP A 47 -5.11 -1.54 -10.72
C TRP A 47 -4.24 -0.56 -11.49
N MET A 48 -2.95 -0.84 -11.58
CA MET A 48 -1.98 0.00 -12.29
C MET A 48 -1.15 -0.84 -13.26
N ASP A 49 -1.08 -0.40 -14.52
CA ASP A 49 -0.14 -0.89 -15.54
C ASP A 49 0.69 0.32 -16.02
N VAL A 50 1.95 0.36 -15.61
CA VAL A 50 2.84 1.52 -15.78
C VAL A 50 4.22 1.08 -16.24
N ASP A 51 4.99 2.00 -16.82
CA ASP A 51 6.40 1.69 -17.10
C ASP A 51 7.22 1.69 -15.80
N ARG A 52 7.02 2.73 -14.98
CA ARG A 52 7.70 2.94 -13.69
C ARG A 52 6.73 3.53 -12.68
N LEU A 53 6.83 3.07 -11.43
CA LEU A 53 6.16 3.67 -10.28
C LEU A 53 7.21 4.17 -9.28
N HIS A 54 7.09 5.43 -8.87
CA HIS A 54 7.90 6.03 -7.82
C HIS A 54 6.99 6.60 -6.72
N ILE A 55 7.22 6.21 -5.47
CA ILE A 55 6.49 6.73 -4.30
C ILE A 55 7.51 7.27 -3.30
N SER A 56 7.39 8.55 -2.94
CA SER A 56 8.39 9.27 -2.14
C SER A 56 7.76 10.28 -1.18
N ASN A 57 8.57 10.76 -0.21
CA ASN A 57 8.24 11.82 0.74
C ASN A 57 6.90 11.65 1.48
N GLY A 58 6.51 10.41 1.81
CA GLY A 58 5.25 10.09 2.47
C GLY A 58 4.05 9.93 1.54
N GLY A 59 4.28 9.87 0.22
CA GLY A 59 3.28 9.48 -0.76
C GLY A 59 2.74 8.08 -0.44
N LEU A 60 1.43 7.89 -0.61
CA LEU A 60 0.80 6.61 -0.27
C LEU A 60 -0.25 6.20 -1.29
N LEU A 61 -0.22 4.91 -1.61
CA LEU A 61 -1.30 4.19 -2.28
C LEU A 61 -2.00 3.36 -1.22
N SER A 62 -3.28 3.64 -0.93
CA SER A 62 -4.01 2.96 0.14
C SER A 62 -5.35 2.44 -0.32
N ASN A 63 -5.59 1.15 -0.12
CA ASN A 63 -6.87 0.48 -0.33
C ASN A 63 -7.38 -0.18 0.97
N SER A 64 -7.38 0.59 2.06
CA SER A 64 -7.63 0.06 3.41
C SER A 64 -9.11 0.16 3.79
N THR A 65 -9.62 -0.80 4.57
CA THR A 65 -10.94 -0.72 5.23
C THR A 65 -10.79 -0.37 6.71
N LEU A 66 -11.70 0.48 7.20
CA LEU A 66 -11.83 0.81 8.61
C LEU A 66 -13.15 0.31 9.23
N GLY A 67 -14.03 -0.28 8.42
CA GLY A 67 -15.35 -0.75 8.83
C GLY A 67 -15.55 -2.25 8.59
N ASP A 68 -16.81 -2.68 8.55
CA ASP A 68 -17.16 -4.10 8.34
C ASP A 68 -17.10 -4.52 6.87
N GLY A 69 -17.07 -3.56 5.94
CA GLY A 69 -16.84 -3.83 4.53
C GLY A 69 -15.42 -4.31 4.24
N ALA A 70 -15.24 -5.13 3.21
CA ALA A 70 -13.92 -5.59 2.79
C ALA A 70 -13.10 -4.44 2.18
N GLY A 71 -11.80 -4.41 2.50
CA GLY A 71 -10.81 -3.64 1.77
C GLY A 71 -10.65 -4.19 0.36
N GLY A 72 -10.13 -3.36 -0.55
CA GLY A 72 -9.89 -3.76 -1.92
C GLY A 72 -8.46 -4.21 -2.15
N ASN A 73 -8.24 -4.96 -3.23
CA ASN A 73 -6.92 -5.41 -3.62
C ASN A 73 -6.14 -4.29 -4.30
N VAL A 74 -4.82 -4.38 -4.23
CA VAL A 74 -3.91 -3.54 -4.99
C VAL A 74 -3.12 -4.43 -5.93
N LYS A 75 -3.22 -4.17 -7.24
CA LYS A 75 -2.39 -4.84 -8.25
C LYS A 75 -1.63 -3.80 -9.05
N ILE A 76 -0.31 -3.91 -9.02
CA ILE A 76 0.60 -3.03 -9.74
C ILE A 76 1.48 -3.88 -10.63
N THR A 77 1.50 -3.54 -11.91
CA THR A 77 2.44 -4.09 -12.89
C THR A 77 3.29 -2.94 -13.42
N ALA A 78 4.60 -3.01 -13.18
CA ALA A 78 5.57 -2.07 -13.70
C ALA A 78 6.49 -2.76 -14.72
N ARG A 79 6.68 -2.16 -15.90
CA ARG A 79 7.53 -2.75 -16.95
C ARG A 79 9.02 -2.63 -16.68
N ASP A 80 9.44 -1.66 -15.88
CA ASP A 80 10.84 -1.38 -15.53
C ASP A 80 11.05 -1.55 -14.01
N ARG A 81 10.43 -0.69 -13.18
CA ARG A 81 10.61 -0.76 -11.72
C ARG A 81 9.49 -0.15 -10.89
N ILE A 82 9.43 -0.60 -9.64
CA ILE A 82 8.67 0.02 -8.53
C ILE A 82 9.69 0.47 -7.48
N GLU A 83 9.67 1.76 -7.13
CA GLU A 83 10.55 2.35 -6.11
C GLU A 83 9.71 3.03 -5.03
N LEU A 84 9.89 2.59 -3.78
CA LEU A 84 9.29 3.19 -2.59
C LEU A 84 10.40 3.74 -1.71
N VAL A 85 10.36 5.03 -1.38
CA VAL A 85 11.47 5.72 -0.72
C VAL A 85 10.97 6.65 0.37
N GLY A 86 11.56 6.52 1.56
CA GLY A 86 11.45 7.57 2.57
C GLY A 86 10.17 7.57 3.39
N THR A 87 10.04 8.66 4.13
CA THR A 87 8.86 9.07 4.91
C THR A 87 8.58 10.54 4.57
N ASN A 88 7.46 11.09 5.02
CA ASN A 88 7.24 12.53 4.99
C ASN A 88 8.23 13.28 5.91
N GLU A 89 8.24 14.62 5.84
CA GLU A 89 9.23 15.47 6.53
C GLU A 89 9.36 15.22 8.04
N ASN A 90 8.25 14.90 8.72
CA ASN A 90 8.25 14.65 10.16
C ASN A 90 8.45 13.16 10.53
N GLY A 91 8.66 12.28 9.54
CA GLY A 91 8.85 10.85 9.73
C GLY A 91 7.60 10.08 10.18
N ALA A 92 6.43 10.73 10.25
CA ALA A 92 5.21 10.12 10.78
C ALA A 92 4.50 9.22 9.77
N ILE A 93 4.68 9.48 8.47
CA ILE A 93 4.02 8.76 7.37
C ILE A 93 5.11 8.17 6.49
N ALA A 94 5.21 6.84 6.47
CA ALA A 94 6.06 6.14 5.52
C ALA A 94 5.50 6.26 4.10
N SER A 95 6.39 6.42 3.12
CA SER A 95 6.01 6.22 1.72
C SER A 95 5.64 4.76 1.52
N GLY A 96 4.53 4.46 0.85
CA GLY A 96 4.15 3.06 0.76
C GLY A 96 2.85 2.69 0.06
N ILE A 97 2.63 1.37 0.07
CA ILE A 97 1.45 0.72 -0.47
C ILE A 97 0.73 0.01 0.67
N TYR A 98 -0.55 0.30 0.86
CA TYR A 98 -1.33 -0.15 1.99
C TYR A 98 -2.62 -0.83 1.53
N SER A 99 -2.94 -2.00 2.07
CA SER A 99 -4.27 -2.61 1.99
C SER A 99 -4.64 -3.22 3.35
N ARG A 100 -4.93 -2.34 4.31
CA ARG A 100 -5.10 -2.69 5.73
C ARG A 100 -6.57 -2.90 6.09
N ALA A 101 -6.83 -3.66 7.15
CA ALA A 101 -8.18 -3.83 7.72
C ALA A 101 -8.19 -3.56 9.22
N VAL A 102 -8.41 -2.31 9.63
CA VAL A 102 -8.24 -1.88 11.03
C VAL A 102 -9.61 -1.50 11.62
N ALA A 103 -9.81 -1.68 12.92
CA ALA A 103 -11.00 -1.29 13.71
C ALA A 103 -12.34 -2.03 13.43
N GLY A 104 -12.54 -2.67 12.28
CA GLY A 104 -13.78 -3.38 11.92
C GLY A 104 -13.63 -4.89 11.67
N GLY A 105 -14.74 -5.54 11.31
CA GLY A 105 -14.78 -6.96 10.93
C GLY A 105 -14.39 -7.26 9.48
N GLY A 106 -14.19 -6.22 8.66
CA GLY A 106 -13.83 -6.34 7.25
C GLY A 106 -12.51 -7.06 7.02
N SER A 107 -12.38 -7.73 5.88
CA SER A 107 -11.11 -8.36 5.45
C SER A 107 -10.21 -7.33 4.76
N GLY A 108 -8.90 -7.42 4.98
CA GLY A 108 -7.91 -6.67 4.19
C GLY A 108 -7.83 -7.22 2.78
N GLY A 109 -7.31 -6.41 1.85
CA GLY A 109 -7.04 -6.85 0.48
C GLY A 109 -5.60 -7.30 0.29
N ASP A 110 -5.36 -8.08 -0.76
CA ASP A 110 -4.02 -8.48 -1.15
C ASP A 110 -3.29 -7.33 -1.87
N ILE A 111 -1.96 -7.27 -1.69
CA ILE A 111 -1.07 -6.46 -2.52
C ILE A 111 -0.32 -7.39 -3.46
N SER A 112 -0.44 -7.17 -4.76
CA SER A 112 0.27 -7.90 -5.81
C SER A 112 1.15 -6.95 -6.63
N LEU A 113 2.48 -7.15 -6.56
CA LEU A 113 3.47 -6.34 -7.25
C LEU A 113 4.21 -7.19 -8.28
N ALA A 114 4.17 -6.79 -9.55
CA ALA A 114 4.89 -7.45 -10.64
C ALA A 114 5.82 -6.45 -11.33
N THR A 115 7.13 -6.70 -11.31
CA THR A 115 8.12 -5.74 -11.83
C THR A 115 9.51 -6.38 -12.00
N PRO A 116 10.35 -5.96 -12.96
CA PRO A 116 11.75 -6.40 -12.96
C PRO A 116 12.48 -6.04 -11.65
N LEU A 117 12.31 -4.82 -11.15
CA LEU A 117 12.91 -4.35 -9.89
C LEU A 117 11.85 -3.81 -8.94
N LEU A 118 11.84 -4.30 -7.70
CA LEU A 118 11.16 -3.69 -6.57
C LEU A 118 12.21 -3.21 -5.57
N SER A 119 12.30 -1.91 -5.35
CA SER A 119 13.21 -1.30 -4.36
C SER A 119 12.38 -0.59 -3.29
N VAL A 120 12.57 -0.98 -2.03
CA VAL A 120 11.96 -0.35 -0.86
C VAL A 120 13.10 0.10 0.05
N ARG A 121 13.16 1.39 0.36
CA ARG A 121 14.28 1.95 1.14
C ARG A 121 13.87 3.13 2.01
N ASP A 122 14.76 3.45 2.93
CA ASP A 122 14.72 4.67 3.75
C ASP A 122 13.43 4.80 4.60
N GLY A 123 12.96 3.68 5.15
CA GLY A 123 11.76 3.63 6.00
C GLY A 123 10.44 3.44 5.24
N ALA A 124 10.47 3.32 3.91
CA ALA A 124 9.28 3.01 3.11
C ALA A 124 8.70 1.62 3.43
N THR A 125 7.42 1.41 3.07
CA THR A 125 6.68 0.21 3.48
C THR A 125 5.69 -0.34 2.45
N VAL A 126 5.46 -1.65 2.51
CA VAL A 126 4.30 -2.33 1.92
C VAL A 126 3.56 -3.05 3.04
N ASP A 127 2.26 -2.81 3.20
CA ASP A 127 1.53 -3.19 4.41
C ASP A 127 0.09 -3.68 4.13
N VAL A 128 -0.21 -4.92 4.54
CA VAL A 128 -1.55 -5.54 4.47
C VAL A 128 -2.15 -5.85 5.84
N SER A 129 -1.63 -5.25 6.92
CA SER A 129 -1.97 -5.62 8.30
C SER A 129 -3.40 -5.26 8.74
N ASN A 130 -3.90 -5.98 9.75
CA ASN A 130 -5.18 -5.65 10.42
C ASN A 130 -5.01 -4.89 11.75
N PHE A 131 -3.77 -4.58 12.14
CA PHE A 131 -3.46 -3.73 13.29
C PHE A 131 -2.09 -3.08 13.10
N ASP A 132 -1.91 -1.89 13.67
CA ASP A 132 -0.58 -1.28 13.70
C ASP A 132 0.25 -1.86 14.87
N ARG A 133 1.57 -1.87 14.70
CA ARG A 133 2.50 -2.33 15.76
C ARG A 133 2.62 -1.36 16.93
N LEU A 134 2.04 -0.16 16.81
CA LEU A 134 2.11 0.89 17.83
C LEU A 134 0.96 0.79 18.84
N GLY A 135 -0.02 -0.11 18.60
CA GLY A 135 -1.22 -0.24 19.44
C GLY A 135 -2.10 1.00 19.39
N THR A 136 -1.95 1.85 18.38
CA THR A 136 -2.65 3.15 18.28
C THR A 136 -4.06 3.00 17.70
N ARG A 137 -4.38 1.84 17.14
CA ARG A 137 -5.69 1.54 16.56
C ARG A 137 -6.23 0.22 17.08
N ILE A 138 -7.55 0.12 17.20
CA ILE A 138 -8.25 -1.12 17.54
C ILE A 138 -7.95 -2.14 16.44
N PRO A 139 -7.38 -3.32 16.76
CA PRO A 139 -7.16 -4.37 15.77
C PRO A 139 -8.46 -4.77 15.07
N GLY A 140 -8.42 -4.93 13.76
CA GLY A 140 -9.51 -5.56 13.01
C GLY A 140 -9.64 -7.03 13.37
N THR A 141 -10.85 -7.55 13.33
CA THR A 141 -11.14 -8.97 13.60
C THR A 141 -11.20 -9.81 12.32
N GLY A 142 -11.26 -9.16 11.15
CA GLY A 142 -11.17 -9.81 9.85
C GLY A 142 -9.72 -10.18 9.48
N PRO A 143 -9.53 -11.14 8.56
CA PRO A 143 -8.20 -11.50 8.10
C PRO A 143 -7.48 -10.32 7.43
N ALA A 144 -6.17 -10.21 7.63
CA ALA A 144 -5.30 -9.38 6.80
C ALA A 144 -5.25 -9.90 5.35
N GLY A 145 -4.65 -9.14 4.44
CA GLY A 145 -4.28 -9.63 3.12
C GLY A 145 -2.91 -10.32 3.09
N ASN A 146 -2.48 -10.72 1.90
CA ASN A 146 -1.12 -11.20 1.61
C ASN A 146 -0.38 -10.19 0.74
N ILE A 147 0.96 -10.24 0.82
CA ILE A 147 1.83 -9.52 -0.10
C ILE A 147 2.41 -10.54 -1.08
N ASN A 148 2.09 -10.37 -2.36
CA ASN A 148 2.59 -11.18 -3.47
C ASN A 148 3.57 -10.35 -4.30
N ILE A 149 4.84 -10.75 -4.33
CA ILE A 149 5.90 -10.08 -5.07
C ILE A 149 6.42 -11.01 -6.16
N ASP A 150 6.15 -10.64 -7.40
CA ASP A 150 6.78 -11.20 -8.59
C ASP A 150 7.81 -10.19 -9.12
N ALA A 151 9.01 -10.24 -8.56
CA ALA A 151 10.11 -9.40 -8.98
C ALA A 151 11.35 -10.20 -9.36
N THR A 152 12.11 -9.70 -10.35
CA THR A 152 13.42 -10.28 -10.66
C THR A 152 14.42 -9.94 -9.55
N THR A 153 14.39 -8.69 -9.07
CA THR A 153 15.18 -8.21 -7.95
C THR A 153 14.28 -7.53 -6.92
N LEU A 154 14.44 -7.92 -5.65
CA LEU A 154 13.83 -7.26 -4.50
C LEU A 154 14.94 -6.67 -3.62
N GLU A 155 14.97 -5.35 -3.51
CA GLU A 155 15.91 -4.62 -2.66
C GLU A 155 15.17 -4.03 -1.44
N LEU A 156 15.60 -4.40 -0.24
CA LEU A 156 15.10 -3.84 1.02
C LEU A 156 16.30 -3.24 1.78
N SER A 157 16.31 -1.94 2.00
CA SER A 157 17.43 -1.27 2.71
C SER A 157 16.96 -0.15 3.64
N ASN A 158 17.84 0.30 4.53
CA ASN A 158 17.63 1.49 5.38
C ASN A 158 16.25 1.52 6.06
N ALA A 159 15.95 0.52 6.90
CA ALA A 159 14.68 0.39 7.63
C ALA A 159 13.41 0.19 6.77
N ALA A 160 13.54 -0.22 5.51
CA ALA A 160 12.43 -0.71 4.71
C ALA A 160 11.67 -1.86 5.38
N THR A 161 10.35 -1.91 5.17
CA THR A 161 9.51 -2.97 5.75
C THR A 161 8.52 -3.56 4.75
N LEU A 162 8.28 -4.87 4.88
CA LEU A 162 7.14 -5.57 4.28
C LEU A 162 6.35 -6.18 5.42
N ASN A 163 5.09 -5.79 5.59
CA ASN A 163 4.29 -6.11 6.76
C ASN A 163 3.00 -6.84 6.37
N ALA A 164 2.82 -8.04 6.90
CA ALA A 164 1.61 -8.83 6.75
C ALA A 164 1.14 -9.35 8.11
N ASN A 165 0.96 -8.44 9.07
CA ASN A 165 0.62 -8.84 10.45
C ASN A 165 -0.89 -9.04 10.62
N THR A 166 -1.22 -10.13 11.30
CA THR A 166 -2.60 -10.52 11.59
C THR A 166 -2.72 -10.88 13.06
N LEU A 167 -3.48 -10.10 13.83
CA LEU A 167 -3.72 -10.41 15.24
C LEU A 167 -4.72 -11.57 15.38
N SER A 168 -5.72 -11.60 14.49
CA SER A 168 -6.72 -12.65 14.36
C SER A 168 -7.15 -12.81 12.89
N GLY A 169 -7.34 -14.04 12.42
CA GLY A 169 -7.59 -14.36 11.00
C GLY A 169 -6.55 -15.32 10.39
N GLN A 170 -6.82 -15.88 9.20
CA GLN A 170 -6.01 -16.96 8.59
C GLN A 170 -5.03 -16.50 7.49
N GLN A 171 -4.76 -15.21 7.38
CA GLN A 171 -3.95 -14.62 6.30
C GLN A 171 -2.86 -13.71 6.89
N GLY A 172 -1.94 -13.19 6.08
CA GLY A 172 -0.77 -12.43 6.55
C GLY A 172 0.57 -13.01 6.05
N ASN A 173 0.57 -13.59 4.85
CA ASN A 173 1.79 -14.16 4.28
C ASN A 173 2.45 -13.16 3.32
N ILE A 174 3.75 -13.32 3.15
CA ILE A 174 4.55 -12.62 2.14
C ILE A 174 5.14 -13.68 1.22
N TYR A 175 4.80 -13.62 -0.06
CA TYR A 175 5.26 -14.55 -1.09
C TYR A 175 6.19 -13.81 -2.06
N CYS A 176 7.44 -14.27 -2.16
CA CYS A 176 8.41 -13.78 -3.14
C CYS A 176 8.69 -14.88 -4.16
N GLY A 177 8.33 -14.64 -5.42
CA GLY A 177 8.28 -15.69 -6.45
C GLY A 177 9.63 -16.26 -6.91
N ARG A 178 10.77 -15.60 -6.65
CA ARG A 178 12.07 -16.05 -7.17
C ARG A 178 13.23 -15.71 -6.22
N GLN A 179 14.23 -16.60 -6.17
CA GLN A 179 15.39 -16.58 -5.25
C GLN A 179 15.98 -15.19 -5.02
N ILE A 180 15.99 -14.76 -3.75
CA ILE A 180 16.66 -13.56 -3.26
C ILE A 180 18.18 -13.81 -3.33
N TYR A 181 18.92 -13.00 -4.08
CA TYR A 181 20.38 -12.90 -3.92
C TYR A 181 20.64 -11.80 -2.87
N LEU A 182 21.14 -12.21 -1.70
CA LEU A 182 21.64 -11.32 -0.65
C LEU A 182 23.02 -10.76 -1.01
#